data_AF-A0A7C5HYI8-F1
#
_entry.id   AF-A0A7C5HYI8-F1
#
_cell.length_a   1.000
_cell.length_b   1.000
_cell.length_c   1.000
_cell.angle_alpha   90.00
_cell.angle_beta   90.00
_cell.angle_gamma   90.00
#
_symmetry.space_group_name_H-M   'P 1'
#
loop_
_entity.id
_entity.type
_entity.pdbx_description
1 polymer ?
#
loop_
_entity_poly.entity_id
_entity_poly.type
_entity_poly.pdbx_seq_one_letter_code
_entity_poly.pdbx_strand_id
1 'polypeptide(L)'
;MKTPNPKNREIWMLFLYLNVLPFLALHEESPPGLITGLLRILSHPGILVSDYFGIGGTGAALLNAYLIGIIGWALLWKFVPRLQGEHIAAWCTMVGFAFFGKNLLNTLPILFGCYLFSFLSKRHFSELV
;
A
#
# COMPACT_ATOMS: atom_id res chain seq x y z
N MET A 1 -11.60 -31.53 4.70
CA MET A 1 -10.33 -31.26 5.43
C MET A 1 -9.58 -30.17 4.68
N LYS A 2 -9.20 -29.00 5.21
CA LYS A 2 -9.16 -28.40 6.55
C LYS A 2 -9.96 -27.10 6.51
N THR A 3 -10.68 -26.75 7.57
CA THR A 3 -11.15 -25.38 7.81
C THR A 3 -10.02 -24.59 8.46
N PRO A 4 -9.51 -23.49 7.87
CA PRO A 4 -8.69 -22.55 8.61
C PRO A 4 -9.42 -21.21 8.62
N ASN A 5 -10.22 -20.96 9.65
CA ASN A 5 -10.76 -19.63 9.90
C ASN A 5 -10.17 -19.00 11.18
N PRO A 6 -8.93 -18.50 11.09
CA PRO A 6 -8.50 -17.35 11.88
C PRO A 6 -8.14 -16.13 11.00
N LYS A 7 -8.28 -16.23 9.66
CA LYS A 7 -7.90 -15.20 8.67
C LYS A 7 -8.57 -13.84 8.89
N ASN A 8 -9.76 -13.81 9.49
CA ASN A 8 -10.61 -12.62 9.43
C ASN A 8 -10.19 -11.52 10.43
N ARG A 9 -9.88 -11.84 11.69
CA ARG A 9 -9.74 -10.77 12.70
C ARG A 9 -8.54 -9.87 12.45
N GLU A 10 -7.37 -10.45 12.21
CA GLU A 10 -6.10 -9.71 12.03
C GLU A 10 -6.13 -8.85 10.76
N ILE A 11 -6.67 -9.39 9.65
CA ILE A 11 -6.71 -8.64 8.40
C ILE A 11 -7.67 -7.45 8.47
N TRP A 12 -8.80 -7.60 9.18
CA TRP A 12 -9.71 -6.50 9.44
C TRP A 12 -9.12 -5.48 10.41
N MET A 13 -8.25 -5.88 11.36
CA MET A 13 -7.51 -4.94 12.20
C MET A 13 -6.54 -4.08 11.37
N LEU A 14 -5.80 -4.67 10.44
CA LEU A 14 -4.92 -3.92 9.54
C LEU A 14 -5.71 -2.95 8.66
N PHE A 15 -6.87 -3.40 8.16
CA PHE A 15 -7.78 -2.53 7.41
C PHE A 15 -8.25 -1.34 8.25
N LEU A 16 -8.73 -1.59 9.46
CA LEU A 16 -9.21 -0.53 10.36
C LEU A 16 -8.10 0.46 10.71
N TYR A 17 -6.90 -0.03 11.02
CA TYR A 17 -5.73 0.80 11.27
C TYR A 17 -5.38 1.67 10.05
N LEU A 18 -5.39 1.08 8.85
CA LEU A 18 -5.09 1.80 7.62
C LEU A 18 -6.07 2.93 7.34
N ASN A 19 -7.36 2.74 7.62
CA ASN A 19 -8.40 3.75 7.39
C ASN A 19 -8.23 5.01 8.24
N VAL A 20 -7.40 5.01 9.29
CA VAL A 20 -7.08 6.23 10.06
C VAL A 20 -6.36 7.27 9.18
N LEU A 21 -5.51 6.85 8.24
CA LEU A 21 -4.71 7.74 7.41
C LEU A 21 -5.53 8.73 6.54
N PRO A 22 -6.57 8.32 5.78
CA PRO A 22 -7.37 9.25 5.00
C PRO A 22 -8.20 10.21 5.87
N PHE A 23 -8.62 9.81 7.07
CA PHE A 23 -9.28 10.73 8.01
C PHE A 23 -8.31 11.81 8.51
N LEU A 24 -7.07 11.43 8.84
CA LEU A 24 -6.02 12.39 9.18
C LEU A 24 -5.67 13.29 7.98
N ALA A 25 -5.60 12.73 6.77
CA ALA A 25 -5.34 13.51 5.57
C ALA A 25 -6.40 14.61 5.34
N LEU A 26 -7.69 14.27 5.51
CA LEU A 26 -8.81 15.20 5.39
C LEU A 26 -8.87 16.24 6.52
N HIS A 27 -8.30 15.91 7.68
CA HIS A 27 -8.16 16.86 8.78
C HIS A 27 -7.10 17.92 8.48
N GLU A 28 -5.97 17.51 7.86
CA GLU A 28 -4.85 18.40 7.55
C GLU A 28 -5.09 19.28 6.32
N GLU A 29 -5.70 18.72 5.27
CA GLU A 29 -5.86 19.41 3.99
C GLU A 29 -7.27 19.25 3.40
N SER A 30 -7.74 20.30 2.73
CA SER A 30 -9.00 20.25 1.98
C SER A 30 -8.92 19.22 0.83
N PRO A 31 -10.05 18.59 0.43
CA PRO A 31 -10.04 17.59 -0.64
C PRO A 31 -9.40 18.04 -1.97
N PRO A 32 -9.59 19.28 -2.45
CA PRO A 32 -8.87 19.76 -3.64
C PRO A 32 -7.36 19.84 -3.43
N GLY A 33 -6.93 20.26 -2.24
CA GLY A 33 -5.52 20.30 -1.84
C GLY A 33 -4.88 18.91 -1.90
N LEU A 34 -5.55 17.92 -1.30
CA LEU A 34 -5.11 16.52 -1.31
C LEU A 34 -4.88 15.98 -2.73
N ILE A 35 -5.81 16.25 -3.65
CA ILE A 35 -5.70 15.80 -5.04
C ILE A 35 -4.50 16.47 -5.72
N THR A 36 -4.34 17.79 -5.54
CA THR A 36 -3.22 18.51 -6.17
C THR A 36 -1.86 18.07 -5.61
N GLY A 37 -1.77 17.85 -4.30
CA GLY A 37 -0.58 17.32 -3.64
C GLY A 37 -0.26 15.90 -4.07
N LEU A 38 -1.29 15.03 -4.18
CA LEU A 38 -1.11 13.67 -4.67
C LEU A 38 -0.61 13.65 -6.11
N LEU A 39 -1.15 14.50 -6.99
CA LEU A 39 -0.65 14.62 -8.37
C LEU A 39 0.83 15.03 -8.41
N ARG A 40 1.26 15.97 -7.54
CA ARG A 40 2.68 16.32 -7.41
C ARG A 40 3.53 15.14 -6.99
N ILE A 41 3.08 14.35 -6.00
CA ILE A 41 3.78 13.13 -5.55
C ILE A 41 3.88 12.10 -6.69
N LEU A 42 2.81 11.91 -7.48
CA LEU A 42 2.79 10.96 -8.59
C LEU A 42 3.72 11.38 -9.72
N SER A 43 3.79 12.68 -10.04
CA SER A 43 4.66 13.22 -11.09
C SER A 43 6.11 13.40 -10.66
N HIS A 44 6.41 13.30 -9.36
CA HIS A 44 7.77 13.45 -8.86
C HIS A 44 8.60 12.19 -9.12
N PRO A 45 9.87 12.30 -9.59
CA PRO A 45 10.77 11.16 -9.70
C PRO A 45 10.99 10.54 -8.31
N GLY A 46 10.48 9.33 -8.11
CA GLY A 46 10.51 8.63 -6.82
C GLY A 46 11.89 8.06 -6.49
N ILE A 47 12.82 8.92 -6.10
CA ILE A 47 14.11 8.53 -5.51
C ILE A 47 13.85 8.22 -4.03
N LEU A 48 14.53 7.22 -3.46
CA LEU A 48 14.26 6.74 -2.09
C LEU A 48 14.42 7.82 -0.99
N VAL A 49 15.14 8.92 -1.30
CA VAL A 49 15.37 10.05 -0.39
C VAL A 49 14.32 11.16 -0.57
N SER A 50 13.35 11.00 -1.48
CA SER A 50 12.30 12.00 -1.73
C SER A 50 11.28 11.99 -0.58
N ASP A 51 11.26 13.08 0.18
CA ASP A 51 10.28 13.32 1.23
C ASP A 51 8.96 13.86 0.65
N TYR A 52 7.92 13.03 0.70
CA TYR A 52 6.61 13.41 0.16
C TYR A 52 5.83 14.40 1.05
N PHE A 53 6.20 14.56 2.33
CA PHE A 53 5.65 15.64 3.16
C PHE A 53 6.05 16.99 2.57
N GLY A 54 7.31 17.15 2.15
CA GLY A 54 7.81 18.38 1.52
C GLY A 54 7.31 18.62 0.09
N ILE A 55 7.02 17.56 -0.68
CA ILE A 55 6.63 17.66 -2.09
C ILE A 55 5.12 17.87 -2.25
N GLY A 56 4.32 17.03 -1.59
CA GLY A 56 2.86 17.01 -1.75
C GLY A 56 2.09 17.69 -0.63
N GLY A 57 2.72 17.91 0.53
CA GLY A 57 2.04 18.30 1.76
C GLY A 57 1.73 17.10 2.65
N THR A 58 1.45 17.36 3.93
CA THR A 58 1.19 16.32 4.93
C THR A 58 -0.04 15.49 4.59
N GLY A 59 -1.12 16.15 4.15
CA GLY A 59 -2.35 15.46 3.79
C GLY A 59 -2.16 14.52 2.59
N ALA A 60 -1.52 15.03 1.54
CA ALA A 60 -1.24 14.24 0.34
C ALA A 60 -0.28 13.05 0.60
N ALA A 61 0.72 13.21 1.47
CA ALA A 61 1.62 12.13 1.86
C ALA A 61 0.88 11.01 2.61
N LEU A 62 0.01 11.37 3.56
CA LEU A 62 -0.88 10.44 4.27
C LEU A 62 -1.82 9.70 3.30
N LEU A 63 -2.38 10.42 2.32
CA LEU A 63 -3.23 9.82 1.30
C LEU A 63 -2.45 8.87 0.38
N ASN A 64 -1.23 9.20 -0.04
CA ASN A 64 -0.38 8.30 -0.83
C ASN A 64 -0.05 7.01 -0.04
N ALA A 65 0.27 7.14 1.25
CA ALA A 65 0.50 5.99 2.12
C ALA A 65 -0.73 5.10 2.29
N TYR A 66 -1.91 5.69 2.42
CA TYR A 66 -3.17 4.94 2.40
C TYR A 66 -3.37 4.16 1.09
N LEU A 67 -3.15 4.80 -0.06
CA LEU A 67 -3.35 4.18 -1.37
C LEU A 67 -2.38 3.03 -1.66
N ILE A 68 -1.12 3.13 -1.21
CA ILE A 68 -0.19 2.00 -1.30
C ILE A 68 -0.54 0.92 -0.28
N GLY A 69 -0.90 1.32 0.94
CA GLY A 69 -1.31 0.40 1.99
C GLY A 69 -2.53 -0.44 1.63
N ILE A 70 -3.51 0.14 0.93
CA ILE A 70 -4.74 -0.57 0.54
C ILE A 70 -4.43 -1.60 -0.55
N ILE A 71 -3.48 -1.31 -1.44
CA ILE A 71 -2.99 -2.29 -2.43
C ILE A 71 -2.32 -3.46 -1.71
N GLY A 72 -1.39 -3.17 -0.79
CA GLY A 72 -0.73 -4.21 0.01
C GLY A 72 -1.73 -5.04 0.81
N TRP A 73 -2.72 -4.40 1.43
CA TRP A 73 -3.78 -5.08 2.17
C TRP A 73 -4.64 -5.97 1.26
N ALA A 74 -5.00 -5.50 0.07
CA ALA A 74 -5.78 -6.28 -0.90
C ALA A 74 -5.03 -7.52 -1.38
N LEU A 75 -3.70 -7.44 -1.55
CA LEU A 75 -2.85 -8.58 -1.88
C LEU A 75 -2.86 -9.63 -0.75
N LEU A 76 -2.69 -9.19 0.50
CA LEU A 76 -2.78 -10.08 1.67
C LEU A 76 -4.15 -10.74 1.75
N TRP A 77 -5.22 -9.97 1.54
CA TRP A 77 -6.59 -10.48 1.65
C TRP A 77 -6.90 -11.54 0.58
N LYS A 78 -6.42 -11.32 -0.65
CA LYS A 78 -6.70 -12.22 -1.76
C LYS A 78 -5.82 -13.47 -1.77
N PHE A 79 -4.52 -13.33 -1.47
CA PHE A 79 -3.55 -14.39 -1.74
C PHE A 79 -2.99 -15.08 -0.49
N VAL A 80 -3.09 -14.46 0.68
CA VAL A 80 -2.58 -15.04 1.92
C VAL A 80 -3.71 -15.71 2.71
N PRO A 81 -3.65 -17.04 2.94
CA PRO A 81 -4.69 -17.75 3.67
C PRO A 81 -4.61 -17.53 5.19
N ARG A 82 -3.42 -17.26 5.73
CA ARG A 82 -3.20 -16.99 7.15
C ARG A 82 -2.12 -15.93 7.31
N LEU A 83 -2.42 -14.86 8.03
CA LEU A 83 -1.44 -13.84 8.35
C LEU A 83 -0.39 -14.39 9.33
N GLN A 84 0.84 -13.96 9.11
CA GLN A 84 2.05 -14.30 9.84
C GLN A 84 2.81 -13.00 10.07
N GLY A 85 3.73 -12.98 11.03
CA GLY A 85 4.50 -11.78 11.36
C GLY A 85 5.25 -11.19 10.16
N GLU A 86 5.74 -12.04 9.26
CA GLU A 86 6.41 -11.67 8.01
C GLU A 86 5.52 -10.81 7.11
N HIS A 87 4.25 -11.23 6.93
CA HIS A 87 3.28 -10.52 6.10
C HIS A 87 2.93 -9.15 6.68
N ILE A 88 2.79 -9.06 8.01
CA ILE A 88 2.53 -7.80 8.71
C ILE A 88 3.74 -6.86 8.58
N ALA A 89 4.95 -7.38 8.81
CA ALA A 89 6.19 -6.59 8.69
C ALA A 89 6.38 -6.07 7.26
N ALA A 90 6.16 -6.91 6.24
CA ALA A 90 6.22 -6.52 4.84
C ALA A 90 5.20 -5.41 4.50
N TRP A 91 3.96 -5.55 4.98
CA TRP A 91 2.93 -4.54 4.78
C TRP A 91 3.24 -3.22 5.49
N CYS A 92 3.66 -3.25 6.76
CA CYS A 92 4.08 -2.06 7.50
C CYS A 92 5.25 -1.36 6.80
N THR A 93 6.21 -2.13 6.27
CA THR A 93 7.35 -1.60 5.51
C THR A 93 6.89 -0.95 4.21
N MET A 94 5.94 -1.56 3.51
CA MET A 94 5.36 -1.00 2.29
C MET A 94 4.63 0.32 2.55
N VAL A 95 3.87 0.41 3.65
CA VAL A 95 3.21 1.65 4.10
C VAL A 95 4.23 2.69 4.54
N GLY A 96 5.27 2.30 5.28
CA GLY A 96 6.33 3.20 5.73
C GLY A 96 7.10 3.85 4.57
N PHE A 97 7.49 3.05 3.57
CA PHE A 97 8.14 3.58 2.37
C PHE A 97 7.20 4.37 1.45
N ALA A 98 5.88 4.26 1.61
CA ALA A 98 4.96 5.09 0.86
C ALA A 98 5.03 6.58 1.26
N PHE A 99 5.63 6.90 2.40
CA PHE A 99 5.98 8.28 2.75
C PHE A 99 7.26 8.77 2.07
N PHE A 100 8.11 7.85 1.59
CA PHE A 100 9.46 8.13 1.11
C PHE A 100 9.70 7.51 -0.26
N GLY A 101 9.57 8.32 -1.31
CA GLY A 101 9.98 7.93 -2.67
C GLY A 101 9.16 6.82 -3.35
N LYS A 102 8.17 6.21 -2.68
CA LYS A 102 7.28 5.21 -3.28
C LYS A 102 5.88 5.75 -3.49
N ASN A 103 5.47 5.86 -4.75
CA ASN A 103 4.12 6.27 -5.13
C ASN A 103 3.39 5.15 -5.92
N LEU A 104 2.13 5.38 -6.26
CA LEU A 104 1.31 4.43 -7.03
C LEU A 104 1.95 4.06 -8.38
N LEU A 105 2.48 5.05 -9.11
CA LEU A 105 3.06 4.84 -10.44
C LEU A 105 4.35 4.01 -10.39
N ASN A 106 5.09 4.03 -9.28
CA ASN A 106 6.27 3.18 -9.10
C ASN A 106 5.89 1.79 -8.58
N THR A 107 4.79 1.67 -7.84
CA THR A 107 4.38 0.42 -7.20
C THR A 107 3.64 -0.51 -8.15
N LEU A 108 2.71 0.02 -8.95
CA LEU A 108 1.87 -0.78 -9.83
C LEU A 108 2.65 -1.54 -10.91
N PRO A 109 3.66 -0.97 -11.59
CA PRO A 109 4.45 -1.70 -12.58
C PRO A 109 5.21 -2.88 -11.98
N ILE A 110 5.71 -2.75 -10.74
CA ILE A 110 6.41 -3.83 -10.04
C ILE A 110 5.43 -4.97 -9.75
N LEU A 111 4.25 -4.65 -9.20
CA LEU A 111 3.21 -5.65 -8.92
C LEU A 111 2.71 -6.31 -10.21
N PHE A 112 2.55 -5.54 -11.28
CA PHE A 112 2.19 -6.05 -12.60
C PHE A 112 3.28 -6.97 -13.15
N GLY A 113 4.55 -6.63 -12.97
CA GLY A 113 5.68 -7.48 -13.32
C GLY A 113 5.67 -8.83 -12.59
N CYS A 114 5.40 -8.82 -11.27
CA CYS A 114 5.22 -10.05 -10.49
C CYS A 114 4.05 -10.89 -11.01
N TYR A 115 2.93 -10.25 -11.34
CA TYR A 115 1.76 -10.93 -11.90
C TYR A 115 2.07 -11.57 -13.25
N LEU A 116 2.73 -10.82 -14.16
CA LEU A 116 3.13 -11.32 -15.47
C LEU A 116 4.14 -12.47 -15.35
N PHE A 117 5.10 -12.37 -14.43
CA PHE A 117 6.07 -13.44 -14.16
C PHE A 117 5.38 -14.72 -13.68
N SER A 118 4.40 -14.61 -12.78
CA SER A 118 3.58 -15.74 -12.32
C SER A 118 2.86 -16.41 -13.49
N PHE A 119 2.27 -15.60 -14.37
CA PHE A 119 1.55 -16.06 -15.55
C PHE A 119 2.46 -16.81 -16.52
N LEU A 120 3.62 -16.23 -16.85
CA LEU A 120 4.59 -16.84 -17.77
C LEU A 120 5.22 -18.11 -17.20
N SER A 121 5.49 -18.14 -15.89
CA SER A 121 6.07 -19.29 -15.21
C SER A 121 5.06 -20.40 -14.88
N LYS A 122 3.77 -20.19 -15.20
CA LYS A 122 2.65 -21.10 -14.84
C LYS A 122 2.58 -21.42 -13.34
N ARG A 123 3.01 -20.48 -12.49
CA ARG A 123 2.94 -20.59 -11.03
C ARG A 123 1.72 -19.84 -10.51
N HIS A 124 1.22 -20.25 -9.35
CA HIS A 124 0.13 -19.53 -8.72
C HIS A 124 0.68 -18.24 -8.07
N PHE A 125 -0.01 -17.11 -8.25
CA PHE A 125 0.50 -15.81 -7.78
C PHE A 125 0.71 -15.75 -6.26
N SER A 126 -0.01 -16.58 -5.49
CA SER A 126 0.20 -16.71 -4.04
C SER A 126 1.57 -17.27 -3.65
N GLU A 127 2.35 -17.81 -4.59
CA GLU A 127 3.74 -18.23 -4.33
C GLU A 127 4.72 -17.05 -4.33
N LEU A 128 4.31 -15.90 -4.87
CA LEU A 128 5.14 -14.69 -5.01
C LEU A 128 4.79 -13.60 -3.98
N VAL A 129 3.73 -13.81 -3.19
CA VAL A 129 3.16 -12.86 -2.22
C VAL A 129 3.32 -13.42 -0.81
#